data_AF-A0A836XBW0-F1
#
_entry.id   AF-A0A836XBW0-F1
#
_cell.length_a   1.000
_cell.length_b   1.000
_cell.length_c   1.000
_cell.angle_alpha   90.00
_cell.angle_beta   90.00
_cell.angle_gamma   90.00
#
_symmetry.space_group_name_H-M   'P 1'
#
loop_
_entity.id
_entity.type
_entity.pdbx_description
1 polymer ?
#
loop_
_entity_poly.entity_id
_entity_poly.type
_entity_poly.pdbx_seq_one_letter_code
_entity_poly.pdbx_strand_id
1 'polypeptide(L)'
;DIYQVHLRPHSTEAELTLVGKVVSWVVVAALVVIAIGTDKTLVRLLELKFEVLIQIVPCFFLGLYWKRLGANVALLAMLAGLAVALGLTAVGVTKVYGFHAGVVGLGLNFLICAMGTKLMPDHAPKRLETST
;
A
#
# COMPACT_ATOMS: atom_id res chain seq x y z
N ASP A 1 -6.78 -10.40 8.19
CA ASP A 1 -5.58 -10.66 7.36
C ASP A 1 -4.31 -10.94 8.15
N ILE A 2 -3.82 -10.03 8.99
CA ILE A 2 -2.52 -10.27 9.66
C ILE A 2 -2.66 -11.20 10.88
N TYR A 3 -3.58 -10.92 11.80
CA TYR A 3 -3.67 -11.58 13.11
C TYR A 3 -3.90 -13.10 13.04
N GLN A 4 -4.90 -13.53 12.28
CA GLN A 4 -5.24 -14.94 12.15
C GLN A 4 -4.15 -15.71 11.39
N VAL A 5 -3.60 -15.15 10.31
CA VAL A 5 -2.62 -15.85 9.46
C VAL A 5 -1.27 -15.99 10.15
N HIS A 6 -0.81 -14.97 10.89
CA HIS A 6 0.57 -14.93 11.40
C HIS A 6 0.70 -15.12 12.92
N LEU A 7 -0.32 -14.78 13.72
CA LEU A 7 -0.24 -14.85 15.19
C LEU A 7 -1.03 -16.00 15.79
N ARG A 8 -2.31 -16.16 15.40
CA ARG A 8 -3.18 -17.25 15.91
C ARG A 8 -4.08 -17.83 14.81
N PRO A 9 -3.61 -18.89 14.12
CA PRO A 9 -4.38 -19.57 13.06
C PRO A 9 -5.76 -20.09 13.48
N HIS A 10 -5.90 -20.51 14.75
CA HIS A 10 -7.13 -21.06 15.32
C HIS A 10 -7.89 -20.05 16.22
N SER A 11 -7.90 -18.76 15.84
CA SER A 11 -8.67 -17.74 16.57
C SER A 11 -10.17 -17.97 16.38
N THR A 12 -10.94 -17.83 17.46
CA THR A 12 -12.41 -17.81 17.37
C THR A 12 -12.91 -16.42 16.92
N GLU A 13 -14.10 -16.34 16.31
CA GLU A 13 -14.75 -15.08 15.88
C GLU A 13 -14.83 -14.04 17.02
N ALA A 14 -15.12 -14.49 18.24
CA ALA A 14 -15.18 -13.64 19.42
C ALA A 14 -13.82 -13.02 19.77
N GLU A 15 -12.73 -13.80 19.66
CA GLU A 15 -11.37 -13.33 19.88
C GLU A 15 -10.94 -12.34 18.80
N LEU A 16 -11.22 -12.64 17.53
CA LEU A 16 -10.95 -11.73 16.40
C LEU A 16 -11.67 -10.39 16.57
N THR A 17 -12.92 -10.42 17.05
CA THR A 17 -13.70 -9.21 17.33
C THR A 17 -13.10 -8.40 18.47
N LEU A 18 -12.70 -9.06 19.56
CA LEU A 18 -12.11 -8.38 20.72
C LEU A 18 -10.77 -7.74 20.36
N VAL A 19 -9.88 -8.50 19.69
CA VAL A 19 -8.59 -8.00 19.20
C VAL A 19 -8.81 -6.85 18.20
N GLY A 20 -9.73 -7.02 17.25
CA GLY A 20 -10.09 -5.99 16.29
C GLY A 20 -10.55 -4.70 16.97
N LYS A 21 -11.36 -4.81 18.03
CA LYS A 21 -11.84 -3.67 18.81
C LYS A 21 -10.69 -2.97 19.56
N VAL A 22 -9.81 -3.73 20.21
CA VAL A 22 -8.64 -3.18 20.92
C VAL A 22 -7.72 -2.45 19.95
N VAL A 23 -7.36 -3.10 18.85
CA VAL A 23 -6.49 -2.49 17.81
C VAL A 23 -7.16 -1.24 17.23
N SER A 24 -8.46 -1.28 16.95
CA SER A 24 -9.19 -0.11 16.45
C SER A 24 -9.12 1.07 17.42
N TRP A 25 -9.35 0.84 18.72
CA TRP A 25 -9.26 1.89 19.73
C TRP A 25 -7.84 2.46 19.85
N VAL A 26 -6.81 1.61 19.82
CA VAL A 26 -5.40 2.04 19.85
C VAL A 26 -5.06 2.90 18.63
N VAL A 27 -5.47 2.47 17.43
CA VAL A 27 -5.24 3.22 16.19
C VAL A 27 -5.98 4.55 16.22
N VAL A 28 -7.24 4.58 16.64
CA VAL A 28 -8.03 5.82 16.76
C VAL A 28 -7.36 6.79 17.74
N ALA A 29 -6.95 6.33 18.93
CA ALA A 29 -6.27 7.16 19.90
C ALA A 29 -4.96 7.75 19.34
N ALA A 30 -4.15 6.94 18.68
CA ALA A 30 -2.91 7.40 18.03
C ALA A 30 -3.19 8.44 16.93
N LEU A 31 -4.20 8.21 16.09
CA LEU A 31 -4.59 9.15 15.04
C LEU A 31 -5.10 10.48 15.60
N VAL A 32 -5.84 10.47 16.72
CA VAL A 32 -6.30 11.69 17.40
C VAL A 32 -5.10 12.50 17.90
N VAL A 33 -4.11 11.86 18.52
CA VAL A 33 -2.88 12.55 18.97
C VAL A 33 -2.17 13.21 17.80
N ILE A 34 -1.99 12.49 16.69
CA ILE A 34 -1.37 13.04 15.47
C ILE A 34 -2.20 14.19 14.88
N ALA A 35 -3.53 14.06 14.87
CA ALA A 35 -4.44 15.05 14.30
C ALA A 35 -4.47 16.36 15.09
N ILE A 36 -4.30 16.32 16.42
CA ILE A 36 -4.22 17.53 17.25
C ILE A 36 -2.89 18.26 17.04
N GLY A 37 -1.80 17.53 16.78
CA GLY A 37 -0.46 18.10 16.60
C GLY A 37 -0.10 18.55 15.18
N THR A 38 -1.03 18.48 14.21
CA THR A 38 -0.73 18.86 12.82
C THR A 38 -1.27 20.25 12.48
N ASP A 39 -0.41 21.12 11.95
CA ASP A 39 -0.79 22.45 11.46
C ASP A 39 -1.26 22.45 9.98
N LYS A 40 -1.43 21.25 9.40
CA LYS A 40 -1.83 21.10 7.99
C LYS A 40 -3.32 21.42 7.82
N THR A 41 -3.63 22.16 6.77
CA THR A 41 -5.02 22.43 6.37
C THR A 41 -5.75 21.14 5.98
N LEU A 42 -7.08 21.12 6.15
CA LEU A 42 -7.92 19.97 5.74
C LEU A 42 -7.72 19.60 4.27
N VAL A 43 -7.59 20.61 3.40
CA VAL A 43 -7.33 20.41 1.97
C VAL A 43 -5.99 19.70 1.76
N ARG A 44 -4.94 20.12 2.47
CA ARG A 44 -3.62 19.47 2.36
C ARG A 44 -3.63 18.03 2.87
N LEU A 45 -4.38 17.74 3.94
CA LEU A 45 -4.56 16.38 4.43
C LEU A 45 -5.34 15.52 3.43
N LEU A 46 -6.32 16.10 2.74
CA LEU A 46 -7.09 15.42 1.70
C LEU A 46 -6.22 15.11 0.47
N GLU A 47 -5.41 16.08 0.01
CA GLU A 47 -4.42 15.86 -1.05
C GLU A 47 -3.50 14.69 -0.69
N LEU A 48 -2.94 14.69 0.53
CA LEU A 48 -2.03 13.63 0.97
C LEU A 48 -2.72 12.25 1.03
N LYS A 49 -3.97 12.19 1.47
CA LYS A 49 -4.76 10.94 1.41
C LYS A 49 -4.88 10.43 -0.02
N PHE A 50 -5.18 11.29 -0.98
CA PHE A 50 -5.27 10.89 -2.38
C PHE A 50 -3.91 10.51 -2.98
N GLU A 51 -2.83 11.21 -2.60
CA GLU A 51 -1.45 10.87 -3.01
C GLU A 51 -1.01 9.48 -2.50
N VAL A 52 -1.51 9.06 -1.33
CA VAL A 52 -1.28 7.71 -0.79
C VAL A 52 -2.16 6.69 -1.52
N LEU A 53 -3.45 6.96 -1.67
CA LEU A 53 -4.40 6.03 -2.29
C LEU A 53 -4.09 5.74 -3.76
N ILE A 54 -3.62 6.75 -4.51
CA ILE A 54 -3.36 6.61 -5.94
C ILE A 54 -2.28 5.57 -6.26
N GLN A 55 -1.38 5.25 -5.31
CA GLN A 55 -0.33 4.23 -5.49
C GLN A 55 -0.89 2.82 -5.79
N ILE A 56 -2.12 2.54 -5.37
CA ILE A 56 -2.76 1.24 -5.60
C ILE A 56 -3.10 1.05 -7.09
N VAL A 57 -3.40 2.15 -7.79
CA VAL A 57 -3.90 2.15 -9.18
C VAL A 57 -2.99 1.36 -10.14
N PRO A 58 -1.69 1.66 -10.30
CA PRO A 58 -0.83 0.95 -11.25
C PRO A 58 -0.71 -0.53 -10.91
N CYS A 59 -0.58 -0.88 -9.63
CA CYS A 59 -0.52 -2.28 -9.20
C CYS A 59 -1.81 -3.03 -9.53
N PHE A 60 -2.98 -2.41 -9.30
CA PHE A 60 -4.27 -3.04 -9.55
C PHE A 60 -4.54 -3.20 -11.06
N PHE A 61 -4.32 -2.14 -11.85
CA PHE A 61 -4.48 -2.21 -13.30
C PHE A 61 -3.51 -3.22 -13.91
N LEU A 62 -2.22 -3.15 -13.58
CA LEU A 62 -1.24 -4.09 -14.13
C LEU A 62 -1.48 -5.52 -13.63
N GLY A 63 -1.94 -5.70 -12.39
CA GLY A 63 -2.30 -7.03 -11.87
C GLY A 63 -3.51 -7.65 -12.59
N LEU A 64 -4.51 -6.84 -12.96
CA LEU A 64 -5.69 -7.30 -13.71
C LEU A 64 -5.38 -7.61 -15.17
N TYR A 65 -4.60 -6.76 -15.84
CA TYR A 65 -4.35 -6.88 -17.29
C TYR A 65 -3.08 -7.66 -17.63
N TRP A 66 -2.08 -7.69 -16.74
CA TRP A 66 -0.79 -8.33 -16.98
C TRP A 66 -0.59 -9.53 -16.07
N LYS A 67 -1.00 -10.71 -16.55
CA LYS A 67 -0.99 -12.00 -15.83
C LYS A 67 0.36 -12.45 -15.24
N ARG A 68 1.45 -11.74 -15.53
CA ARG A 68 2.81 -12.05 -15.08
C ARG A 68 3.28 -11.17 -13.92
N LEU A 69 2.48 -10.18 -13.50
CA LEU A 69 2.84 -9.32 -12.37
C LEU A 69 2.77 -10.14 -11.08
N GLY A 70 3.93 -10.44 -10.50
CA GLY A 70 4.02 -11.10 -9.21
C GLY A 70 3.56 -10.19 -8.06
N ALA A 71 2.95 -10.79 -7.04
CA ALA A 71 2.48 -10.06 -5.86
C ALA A 71 3.63 -9.33 -5.14
N ASN A 72 4.81 -9.95 -5.09
CA ASN A 72 6.00 -9.35 -4.48
C ASN A 72 6.48 -8.10 -5.24
N VAL A 73 6.47 -8.15 -6.57
CA VAL A 73 6.85 -7.01 -7.42
C VAL A 73 5.86 -5.85 -7.24
N ALA A 74 4.56 -6.14 -7.24
CA ALA A 74 3.52 -5.15 -7.01
C ALA A 74 3.67 -4.48 -5.62
N LEU A 75 3.90 -5.28 -4.58
CA LEU A 75 4.06 -4.76 -3.22
C LEU A 75 5.31 -3.88 -3.09
N LEU A 76 6.45 -4.30 -3.63
CA LEU A 76 7.68 -3.51 -3.62
C LEU A 76 7.53 -2.21 -4.43
N ALA A 77 6.89 -2.26 -5.58
CA ALA A 77 6.62 -1.09 -6.41
C ALA A 77 5.73 -0.07 -5.67
N MET A 78 4.69 -0.54 -5.01
CA MET A 78 3.77 0.28 -4.22
C MET A 78 4.48 0.94 -3.03
N LEU A 79 5.29 0.17 -2.29
CA LEU A 79 6.08 0.70 -1.18
C LEU A 79 7.11 1.73 -1.64
N ALA A 80 7.81 1.47 -2.74
CA ALA A 80 8.80 2.40 -3.29
C ALA A 80 8.15 3.72 -3.76
N GLY A 81 7.03 3.65 -4.49
CA GLY A 81 6.29 4.84 -4.92
C GLY A 81 5.75 5.65 -3.74
N LEU A 82 5.21 4.96 -2.73
CA LEU A 82 4.74 5.59 -1.50
C LEU A 82 5.87 6.26 -0.72
N ALA A 83 7.01 5.58 -0.57
CA ALA A 83 8.17 6.12 0.12
C ALA A 83 8.70 7.39 -0.55
N VAL A 84 8.74 7.42 -1.89
CA VAL A 84 9.14 8.62 -2.64
C VAL A 84 8.12 9.75 -2.48
N ALA A 85 6.82 9.47 -2.60
CA ALA A 85 5.78 10.49 -2.44
C ALA A 85 5.80 11.13 -1.04
N LEU A 86 5.88 10.29 0.00
CA LEU A 86 5.92 10.76 1.38
C LEU A 86 7.26 11.41 1.72
N GLY A 87 8.38 10.88 1.21
CA GLY A 87 9.71 11.45 1.42
C GLY A 87 9.85 12.85 0.82
N LEU A 88 9.39 13.04 -0.41
CA LEU A 88 9.35 14.36 -1.05
C LEU A 88 8.49 15.34 -0.24
N THR A 89 7.30 14.92 0.18
CA THR A 89 6.42 15.76 1.00
C THR A 89 7.01 16.07 2.37
N ALA A 90 7.73 15.13 2.99
CA ALA A 90 8.36 15.31 4.29
C ALA A 90 9.52 16.33 4.25
N VAL A 91 10.26 16.39 3.13
CA VAL A 91 11.33 17.38 2.89
C VAL A 91 10.75 18.73 2.41
N GLY A 92 9.42 18.87 2.32
CA GLY A 92 8.75 20.10 1.90
C GLY A 92 8.61 20.27 0.38
N VAL A 93 9.02 19.28 -0.40
CA VAL A 93 8.88 19.26 -1.86
C VAL A 93 7.51 18.70 -2.23
N THR A 94 6.51 19.57 -2.29
CA THR A 94 5.14 19.18 -2.60
C THR A 94 4.89 19.01 -4.10
N LYS A 95 5.68 19.70 -4.94
CA LYS A 95 5.63 19.61 -6.39
C LYS A 95 7.03 19.52 -7.00
N VAL A 96 7.18 18.61 -7.96
CA VAL A 96 8.40 18.44 -8.76
C VAL A 96 8.01 18.72 -10.21
N TYR A 97 8.60 19.76 -10.83
CA TYR A 97 8.28 20.19 -12.19
C TYR A 97 6.76 20.41 -12.45
N GLY A 98 6.01 20.84 -11.43
CA GLY A 98 4.56 21.06 -11.51
C GLY A 98 3.69 19.85 -11.16
N PHE A 99 4.28 18.65 -11.05
CA PHE A 99 3.58 17.43 -10.63
C PHE A 99 3.61 17.26 -9.11
N HIS A 100 2.49 16.84 -8.52
CA HIS A 100 2.42 16.53 -7.08
C HIS A 100 3.34 15.35 -6.73
N ALA A 101 3.90 15.36 -5.52
CA ALA A 101 4.79 14.30 -5.03
C ALA A 101 4.18 12.88 -5.20
N GLY A 102 2.88 12.74 -4.94
CA GLY A 102 2.15 11.49 -5.19
C GLY A 102 2.22 10.99 -6.64
N VAL A 103 2.14 11.90 -7.62
CA VAL A 103 2.20 11.55 -9.05
C VAL A 103 3.61 11.12 -9.45
N VAL A 104 4.64 11.75 -8.88
CA VAL A 104 6.04 11.34 -9.08
C VAL A 104 6.26 9.92 -8.54
N GLY A 105 5.80 9.67 -7.31
CA GLY A 105 5.83 8.33 -6.72
C GLY A 105 5.03 7.29 -7.53
N LEU A 106 3.89 7.70 -8.08
CA LEU A 106 3.06 6.86 -8.95
C LEU A 106 3.81 6.45 -10.23
N GLY A 107 4.54 7.39 -10.84
CA GLY A 107 5.38 7.10 -12.00
C GLY A 107 6.45 6.07 -11.67
N LEU A 108 7.13 6.21 -10.53
CA LEU A 108 8.12 5.23 -10.07
C LEU A 108 7.49 3.86 -9.83
N ASN A 109 6.36 3.79 -9.14
CA ASN A 109 5.62 2.55 -8.89
C ASN A 109 5.25 1.85 -10.20
N PHE A 110 4.68 2.58 -11.16
CA PHE A 110 4.37 2.03 -12.48
C PHE A 110 5.61 1.49 -13.20
N LEU A 111 6.73 2.23 -13.17
CA LEU A 111 7.99 1.79 -13.76
C LEU A 111 8.52 0.52 -13.11
N ILE A 112 8.52 0.43 -11.77
CA ILE A 112 8.97 -0.77 -11.06
C ILE A 112 8.05 -1.95 -11.36
N CYS A 113 6.72 -1.75 -11.38
CA CYS A 113 5.79 -2.80 -11.79
C CYS A 113 6.09 -3.29 -13.22
N ALA A 114 6.25 -2.38 -14.18
CA ALA A 114 6.47 -2.72 -15.58
C ALA A 114 7.83 -3.40 -15.81
N MET A 115 8.90 -2.91 -15.18
CA MET A 115 10.25 -3.48 -15.31
C MET A 115 10.37 -4.80 -14.53
N GLY A 116 9.88 -4.84 -13.30
CA GLY A 116 9.89 -6.03 -12.45
C GLY A 116 9.12 -7.18 -13.08
N THR A 117 7.97 -6.90 -13.72
CA THR A 117 7.21 -7.93 -14.47
C THR A 117 7.99 -8.50 -15.65
N LYS A 118 8.83 -7.69 -16.31
CA LYS A 118 9.68 -8.16 -17.43
C LYS A 118 10.88 -8.97 -16.95
N LEU A 119 11.50 -8.56 -15.84
CA LEU A 119 12.74 -9.15 -15.32
C LEU A 119 12.50 -10.39 -14.46
N MET A 120 11.41 -10.42 -13.70
CA MET A 120 11.02 -11.52 -12.82
C MET A 120 9.55 -11.88 -13.06
N PRO A 121 9.24 -12.61 -14.16
CA PRO A 121 7.92 -13.18 -14.33
C PRO A 121 7.67 -14.15 -13.18
N ASP A 122 6.67 -13.86 -12.35
CA ASP A 122 6.28 -14.79 -11.31
C ASP A 122 5.68 -16.02 -12.02
N HIS A 123 6.30 -17.17 -11.81
CA HIS A 123 5.84 -18.40 -12.44
C HIS A 123 4.53 -18.80 -11.74
N ALA A 124 3.48 -18.97 -12.56
CA ALA A 124 2.14 -19.31 -12.11
C ALA A 124 2.15 -20.39 -11.02
N PRO A 125 1.24 -20.32 -10.03
CA PRO A 125 1.14 -21.36 -9.01
C PRO A 125 0.97 -22.71 -9.70
N LYS A 126 1.86 -23.67 -9.38
CA LYS A 126 1.65 -25.08 -9.74
C LYS A 126 0.28 -25.45 -9.20
N ARG A 127 -0.71 -25.54 -10.09
CA ARG A 127 -1.98 -26.20 -9.82
C ARG A 127 -1.60 -27.57 -9.29
N LEU A 128 -1.94 -27.85 -8.04
CA LEU A 128 -1.73 -29.15 -7.41
C LEU A 128 -2.52 -30.18 -8.23
N GLU A 129 -1.85 -30.79 -9.20
CA GLU A 129 -2.20 -32.11 -9.70
C GLU A 129 -1.76 -33.12 -8.64
N THR A 130 -2.63 -33.34 -7.66
CA THR A 130 -2.66 -34.55 -6.84
C THR A 130 -4.15 -34.89 -6.71
N SER A 131 -4.71 -35.52 -7.73
CA SER A 131 -4.78 -36.97 -7.92
C SER A 131 -5.92 -37.56 -7.09
N THR A 132 -6.92 -38.07 -7.83
CA THR A 132 -7.84 -39.17 -7.51
C THR A 132 -8.73 -39.04 -6.28
#